data_AF-A0A151AVT0-F1
#
_entry.id   AF-A0A151AVT0-F1
#
_cell.length_a   1.000
_cell.length_b   1.000
_cell.length_c   1.000
_cell.angle_alpha   90.00
_cell.angle_beta   90.00
_cell.angle_gamma   90.00
#
_symmetry.space_group_name_H-M   'P 1'
#
loop_
_entity.id
_entity.type
_entity.pdbx_description
1 polymer ?
#
loop_
_entity_poly.entity_id
_entity_poly.type
_entity_poly.pdbx_seq_one_letter_code
_entity_poly.pdbx_strand_id
1 'polypeptide(L)'
;MKKSKYICVFILLFIYLFPLNTYASELPPNINGQYAVTIDLETNEIIYAKNIDTRAYPASITKLLTAVLLTENFDKNNILTYSSKAQAQEPVSYTTRIHYLPSGETMTAQNAMDALLLKSCNDIAYMIAENVCKSSKDFADLMNSRAVELNLNFIAYIKKHKVILANN
;
A
#
# COMPACT_ATOMS: atom_id res chain seq x y z
N MET A 1 38.71 -2.72 -62.55
CA MET A 1 37.59 -1.86 -62.10
C MET A 1 36.22 -2.55 -62.05
N LYS A 2 35.83 -3.43 -62.98
CA LYS A 2 34.48 -4.06 -62.98
C LYS A 2 34.24 -5.07 -61.84
N LYS A 3 35.21 -5.93 -61.51
CA LYS A 3 35.08 -6.95 -60.43
C LYS A 3 34.84 -6.36 -59.03
N SER A 4 35.45 -5.20 -58.74
CA SER A 4 35.28 -4.49 -57.47
C SER A 4 33.84 -3.97 -57.28
N LYS A 5 33.13 -3.58 -58.35
CA LYS A 5 31.74 -3.13 -58.26
C LYS A 5 30.79 -4.25 -57.86
N TYR A 6 30.99 -5.46 -58.38
CA TYR A 6 30.15 -6.62 -58.03
C TYR A 6 30.36 -7.08 -56.58
N ILE A 7 31.59 -6.97 -56.06
CA ILE A 7 31.89 -7.25 -54.65
C ILE A 7 31.14 -6.25 -53.75
N CYS A 8 31.16 -4.95 -54.09
CA CYS A 8 30.42 -3.95 -53.31
C CYS A 8 28.90 -4.18 -53.34
N VAL A 9 28.34 -4.52 -54.51
CA VAL A 9 26.91 -4.84 -54.64
C VAL A 9 26.54 -6.08 -53.84
N PHE A 10 27.37 -7.12 -53.87
CA PHE A 10 27.13 -8.35 -53.11
C PHE A 10 27.17 -8.10 -51.59
N ILE A 11 28.13 -7.29 -51.11
CA ILE A 11 28.22 -6.90 -49.69
C ILE A 11 26.98 -6.11 -49.26
N LEU A 12 26.51 -5.15 -50.06
CA LEU A 12 25.30 -4.38 -49.76
C LEU A 12 24.05 -5.27 -49.77
N LEU A 13 23.95 -6.22 -50.71
CA LEU A 13 22.84 -7.17 -50.76
C LEU A 13 22.85 -8.10 -49.53
N PHE A 14 24.04 -8.53 -49.09
CA PHE A 14 24.21 -9.37 -47.91
C PHE A 14 23.81 -8.62 -46.62
N ILE A 15 24.18 -7.34 -46.48
CA ILE A 15 23.76 -6.51 -45.34
C ILE A 15 22.23 -6.32 -45.33
N TYR A 16 21.61 -6.20 -46.50
CA TYR A 16 20.15 -6.04 -46.62
C TYR A 16 19.38 -7.32 -46.29
N LEU A 17 19.94 -8.49 -46.62
CA LEU A 17 19.29 -9.79 -46.40
C LEU A 17 19.44 -10.32 -44.97
N PHE A 18 20.36 -9.77 -44.18
CA PHE A 18 20.62 -10.18 -42.79
C PHE A 18 20.54 -8.97 -41.83
N PRO A 19 19.34 -8.42 -41.57
CA PRO A 19 19.20 -7.41 -40.54
C PRO A 19 19.61 -7.99 -39.19
N LEU A 20 20.59 -7.36 -38.53
CA LEU A 20 20.94 -7.65 -37.15
C LEU A 20 19.81 -7.12 -36.26
N ASN A 21 19.00 -8.01 -35.71
CA ASN A 21 18.04 -7.62 -34.68
C ASN A 21 18.80 -7.24 -33.42
N THR A 22 18.82 -5.94 -33.09
CA THR A 22 19.31 -5.46 -31.81
C THR A 22 18.13 -5.38 -30.85
N TYR A 23 18.15 -6.20 -29.79
CA TYR A 23 17.18 -6.04 -28.71
C TYR A 23 17.72 -4.99 -27.73
N ALA A 24 16.90 -4.00 -27.39
CA ALA A 24 17.20 -3.14 -26.26
C ALA A 24 17.17 -4.01 -24.99
N SER A 25 18.33 -4.16 -24.35
CA SER A 25 18.43 -4.81 -23.05
C SER A 25 17.99 -3.82 -21.98
N GLU A 26 16.68 -3.61 -21.85
CA GLU A 26 16.14 -2.96 -20.66
C GLU A 26 16.10 -4.00 -19.54
N LEU A 27 17.24 -4.17 -18.86
CA LEU A 27 17.24 -4.94 -17.63
C LEU A 27 16.35 -4.19 -16.62
N PRO A 28 15.32 -4.84 -16.07
CA PRO A 28 14.47 -4.21 -15.07
C PRO A 28 15.33 -3.73 -13.89
N PRO A 29 14.93 -2.64 -13.20
CA PRO A 29 15.70 -2.11 -12.09
C PRO A 29 15.90 -3.19 -11.03
N ASN A 30 17.15 -3.34 -10.57
CA ASN A 30 17.45 -4.22 -9.46
C ASN A 30 17.16 -3.49 -8.14
N ILE A 31 16.05 -3.86 -7.50
CA ILE A 31 15.61 -3.25 -6.25
C ILE A 31 15.91 -4.12 -5.03
N ASN A 32 16.20 -3.44 -3.92
CA ASN A 32 16.26 -4.03 -2.59
C ASN A 32 14.85 -4.09 -1.97
N GLY A 33 14.06 -5.05 -2.44
CA GLY A 33 12.72 -5.34 -1.92
C GLY A 33 12.27 -6.74 -2.34
N GLN A 34 11.54 -7.44 -1.48
CA GLN A 34 11.00 -8.77 -1.81
C GLN A 34 9.79 -8.69 -2.74
N TYR A 35 9.03 -7.61 -2.66
CA TYR A 35 7.79 -7.35 -3.41
C TYR A 35 7.78 -5.91 -3.89
N ALA A 36 7.28 -5.66 -5.10
CA ALA A 36 7.09 -4.31 -5.61
C ALA A 36 6.09 -4.29 -6.77
N VAL A 37 5.43 -3.15 -6.91
CA VAL A 37 4.65 -2.80 -8.09
C VAL A 37 4.78 -1.30 -8.33
N THR A 38 4.83 -0.90 -9.59
CA THR A 38 4.64 0.49 -10.02
C THR A 38 3.58 0.51 -11.11
N ILE A 39 2.59 1.37 -10.96
CA ILE A 39 1.40 1.43 -11.81
C ILE A 39 1.26 2.86 -12.32
N ASP A 40 0.96 3.02 -13.60
CA ASP A 40 0.44 4.26 -14.15
C ASP A 40 -1.05 4.40 -13.79
N LEU A 41 -1.41 5.46 -13.07
CA LEU A 41 -2.79 5.63 -12.59
C LEU A 41 -3.79 6.03 -13.67
N GLU A 42 -3.34 6.62 -14.78
CA GLU A 42 -4.21 7.04 -15.88
C GLU A 42 -4.55 5.85 -16.80
N THR A 43 -3.55 5.02 -17.10
CA THR A 43 -3.71 3.88 -18.02
C THR A 43 -3.97 2.56 -17.31
N ASN A 44 -3.72 2.48 -16.00
CA ASN A 44 -3.64 1.25 -15.21
C ASN A 44 -2.55 0.27 -15.67
N GLU A 45 -1.56 0.75 -16.43
CA GLU A 45 -0.44 -0.07 -16.88
C GLU A 45 0.51 -0.40 -15.71
N ILE A 46 0.88 -1.67 -15.58
CA ILE A 46 1.95 -2.08 -14.67
C ILE A 46 3.29 -1.80 -15.34
N ILE A 47 3.97 -0.74 -14.88
CA ILE A 47 5.30 -0.33 -15.37
C ILE A 47 6.38 -1.29 -14.87
N TYR A 48 6.23 -1.77 -13.63
CA TYR A 48 7.18 -2.70 -13.01
C TYR A 48 6.47 -3.59 -11.99
N ALA A 49 6.88 -4.86 -11.92
CA ALA A 49 6.39 -5.80 -10.91
C ALA A 49 7.51 -6.73 -10.42
N LYS A 50 7.49 -7.04 -9.12
CA LYS A 50 8.31 -8.07 -8.49
C LYS A 50 7.44 -8.78 -7.47
N ASN A 51 7.16 -10.08 -7.68
CA ASN A 51 6.36 -10.90 -6.77
C ASN A 51 5.00 -10.27 -6.38
N ILE A 52 4.34 -9.56 -7.32
CA ILE A 52 3.15 -8.74 -7.04
C ILE A 52 1.96 -9.54 -6.48
N ASP A 53 1.75 -10.77 -6.94
CA ASP A 53 0.66 -11.64 -6.46
C ASP A 53 1.07 -12.52 -5.27
N THR A 54 2.29 -12.36 -4.76
CA THR A 54 2.77 -13.14 -3.63
C THR A 54 2.20 -12.58 -2.33
N ARG A 55 1.65 -13.46 -1.49
CA ARG A 55 1.16 -13.07 -0.16
C ARG A 55 2.29 -12.59 0.74
N ALA A 56 2.06 -11.47 1.41
CA ALA A 56 2.96 -10.89 2.38
C ALA A 56 2.19 -10.18 3.50
N TYR A 57 2.83 -10.00 4.66
CA TYR A 57 2.30 -9.16 5.72
C TYR A 57 2.47 -7.68 5.32
N PRO A 58 1.39 -6.89 5.18
CA PRO A 58 1.48 -5.50 4.74
C PRO A 58 1.90 -4.54 5.87
N ALA A 59 2.04 -5.05 7.11
CA ALA A 59 2.41 -4.27 8.29
C ALA A 59 1.58 -2.98 8.41
N SER A 60 2.20 -1.80 8.48
CA SER A 60 1.46 -0.53 8.64
C SER A 60 0.77 -0.02 7.37
N ILE A 61 1.00 -0.61 6.20
CA ILE A 61 0.25 -0.27 4.97
C ILE A 61 -1.25 -0.54 5.17
N THR A 62 -1.60 -1.44 6.09
CA THR A 62 -2.96 -1.65 6.64
C THR A 62 -3.73 -0.37 6.92
N LYS A 63 -3.04 0.66 7.43
CA LYS A 63 -3.66 1.90 7.88
C LYS A 63 -4.25 2.71 6.74
N LEU A 64 -3.89 2.43 5.48
CA LEU A 64 -4.54 3.04 4.32
C LEU A 64 -6.03 2.66 4.25
N LEU A 65 -6.38 1.39 4.48
CA LEU A 65 -7.79 0.99 4.51
C LEU A 65 -8.51 1.57 5.75
N THR A 66 -7.83 1.66 6.89
CA THR A 66 -8.37 2.36 8.07
C THR A 66 -8.67 3.83 7.76
N ALA A 67 -7.79 4.51 7.03
CA ALA A 67 -7.99 5.89 6.60
C ALA A 67 -9.19 6.03 5.64
N VAL A 68 -9.33 5.13 4.66
CA VAL A 68 -10.48 5.11 3.75
C VAL A 68 -11.78 4.98 4.55
N LEU A 69 -11.87 3.99 5.44
CA LEU A 69 -13.06 3.78 6.27
C LEU A 69 -13.35 4.97 7.21
N LEU A 70 -12.32 5.65 7.72
CA LEU A 70 -12.50 6.87 8.49
C LEU A 70 -13.20 7.94 7.64
N THR A 71 -12.71 8.20 6.43
CA THR A 71 -13.29 9.23 5.54
C THR A 71 -14.67 8.88 5.01
N GLU A 72 -15.00 7.59 4.90
CA GLU A 72 -16.34 7.15 4.49
C GLU A 72 -17.39 7.31 5.59
N ASN A 73 -16.96 7.41 6.86
CA ASN A 73 -17.87 7.46 8.02
C ASN A 73 -17.84 8.80 8.76
N PHE A 74 -16.79 9.61 8.59
CA PHE A 74 -16.60 10.87 9.30
C PHE A 74 -16.01 11.96 8.40
N ASP A 75 -16.55 13.16 8.55
CA ASP A 75 -15.95 14.40 8.09
C ASP A 75 -14.78 14.81 8.99
N LYS A 76 -13.87 15.62 8.43
CA LYS A 76 -12.63 16.10 9.08
C LYS A 76 -12.84 16.70 10.48
N ASN A 77 -13.98 17.35 10.71
CA ASN A 77 -14.29 18.07 11.94
C ASN A 77 -15.07 17.21 12.96
N ASN A 78 -15.47 15.99 12.61
CA ASN A 78 -16.11 15.11 13.59
C ASN A 78 -15.14 14.80 14.73
N ILE A 79 -15.70 14.69 15.92
CA ILE A 79 -14.95 14.45 17.15
C ILE A 79 -14.96 12.95 17.44
N LEU A 80 -13.76 12.40 17.63
CA LEU A 80 -13.54 11.00 17.97
C LEU A 80 -13.07 10.91 19.42
N THR A 81 -13.59 9.91 20.15
CA THR A 81 -13.23 9.67 21.54
C THR A 81 -12.10 8.65 21.62
N TYR A 82 -11.03 9.01 22.33
CA TYR A 82 -9.90 8.13 22.60
C TYR A 82 -10.25 7.16 23.73
N SER A 83 -10.37 5.88 23.41
CA SER A 83 -10.84 4.87 24.36
C SER A 83 -9.72 4.31 25.24
N SER A 84 -10.10 3.64 26.34
CA SER A 84 -9.15 2.91 27.19
C SER A 84 -8.48 1.76 26.42
N LYS A 85 -9.15 1.18 25.42
CA LYS A 85 -8.54 0.13 24.60
C LYS A 85 -7.50 0.72 23.65
N ALA A 86 -7.78 1.85 23.02
CA ALA A 86 -6.80 2.59 22.22
C ALA A 86 -5.56 2.92 23.08
N GLN A 87 -5.76 3.43 24.29
CA GLN A 87 -4.67 3.74 25.21
C GLN A 87 -3.81 2.51 25.59
N ALA A 88 -4.42 1.34 25.66
CA ALA A 88 -3.72 0.09 25.99
C ALA A 88 -2.88 -0.49 24.83
N GLN A 89 -2.85 0.14 23.66
CA GLN A 89 -2.10 -0.36 22.51
C GLN A 89 -0.61 0.06 22.57
N GLU A 90 0.27 -0.94 22.50
CA GLU A 90 1.73 -0.79 22.50
C GLU A 90 2.37 -1.72 21.44
N PRO A 91 3.60 -1.46 20.93
CA PRO A 91 4.33 -0.19 20.87
C PRO A 91 3.90 0.64 19.65
N VAL A 92 4.32 1.92 19.58
CA VAL A 92 3.97 2.92 18.54
C VAL A 92 2.57 3.51 18.76
N SER A 93 2.49 4.46 19.68
CA SER A 93 1.26 5.14 20.08
C SER A 93 1.38 6.66 19.91
N TYR A 94 0.24 7.37 19.81
CA TYR A 94 0.16 8.82 19.90
C TYR A 94 0.83 9.31 21.17
N THR A 95 0.55 8.63 22.28
CA THR A 95 1.14 8.87 23.60
C THR A 95 2.67 8.83 23.60
N THR A 96 3.28 7.87 22.90
CA THR A 96 4.76 7.72 22.89
C THR A 96 5.46 8.55 21.82
N ARG A 97 4.76 8.96 20.76
CA ARG A 97 5.37 9.61 19.59
C ARG A 97 5.00 11.08 19.38
N ILE A 98 3.93 11.53 20.01
CA ILE A 98 3.37 12.88 19.81
C ILE A 98 3.12 13.52 21.17
N HIS A 99 2.08 13.08 21.89
CA HIS A 99 1.68 13.64 23.17
C HIS A 99 0.82 12.63 23.92
N TYR A 100 0.94 12.59 25.25
CA TYR A 100 0.07 11.74 26.07
C TYR A 100 -1.40 12.12 25.89
N LEU A 101 -2.26 11.13 25.61
CA LEU A 101 -3.70 11.33 25.53
C LEU A 101 -4.40 10.40 26.53
N PRO A 102 -5.05 10.96 27.58
CA PRO A 102 -5.87 10.18 28.51
C PRO A 102 -7.06 9.51 27.81
N SER A 103 -7.48 8.35 28.32
CA SER A 103 -8.76 7.76 27.94
C SER A 103 -9.92 8.69 28.28
N GLY A 104 -10.90 8.79 27.38
CA GLY A 104 -12.05 9.68 27.46
C GLY A 104 -11.83 11.05 26.81
N GLU A 105 -10.57 11.43 26.53
CA GLU A 105 -10.27 12.63 25.77
C GLU A 105 -10.67 12.47 24.30
N THR A 106 -10.69 13.59 23.58
CA THR A 106 -11.16 13.63 22.20
C THR A 106 -10.20 14.33 21.25
N MET A 107 -10.30 14.00 19.96
CA MET A 107 -9.65 14.77 18.89
C MET A 107 -10.51 14.76 17.63
N THR A 108 -10.21 15.67 16.71
CA THR A 108 -10.88 15.68 15.40
C THR A 108 -10.47 14.48 14.56
N ALA A 109 -11.35 14.05 13.64
CA ALA A 109 -11.04 13.03 12.66
C ALA A 109 -9.81 13.41 11.80
N GLN A 110 -9.61 14.69 11.51
CA GLN A 110 -8.40 15.18 10.84
C GLN A 110 -7.13 14.91 11.66
N ASN A 111 -7.11 15.22 12.95
CA ASN A 111 -5.93 14.95 13.80
C ASN A 111 -5.67 13.44 13.93
N ALA A 112 -6.74 12.64 13.99
CA ALA A 112 -6.64 11.20 13.97
C ALA A 112 -6.02 10.70 12.65
N MET A 113 -6.46 11.23 11.51
CA MET A 113 -5.91 10.91 10.19
C MET A 113 -4.41 11.23 10.13
N ASP A 114 -4.02 12.41 10.59
CA ASP A 114 -2.63 12.87 10.55
C ASP A 114 -1.74 11.99 11.44
N ALA A 115 -2.18 11.66 12.67
CA ALA A 115 -1.45 10.75 13.53
C ALA A 115 -1.37 9.32 12.95
N LEU A 116 -2.44 8.84 12.33
CA LEU A 116 -2.51 7.54 11.69
C LEU A 116 -1.51 7.42 10.53
N LEU A 117 -1.50 8.38 9.62
CA LEU A 117 -0.71 8.28 8.38
C LEU A 117 0.72 8.80 8.51
N LEU A 118 0.96 9.87 9.29
CA LEU A 118 2.29 10.48 9.42
C LEU A 118 3.16 9.79 10.47
N LYS A 119 2.54 9.28 11.55
CA LYS A 119 3.27 8.65 12.67
C LYS A 119 2.99 7.17 12.81
N SER A 120 2.04 6.62 12.04
CA SER A 120 1.67 5.21 12.08
C SER A 120 1.22 4.75 13.47
N CYS A 121 0.59 5.65 14.23
CA CYS A 121 0.10 5.40 15.59
C CYS A 121 -0.93 4.26 15.61
N ASN A 122 -0.66 3.20 16.36
CA ASN A 122 -1.51 2.00 16.43
C ASN A 122 -2.75 2.24 17.30
N ASP A 123 -2.58 2.95 18.41
CA ASP A 123 -3.67 3.39 19.29
C ASP A 123 -4.72 4.23 18.54
N ILE A 124 -4.28 5.11 17.65
CA ILE A 124 -5.19 5.90 16.80
C ILE A 124 -5.97 5.02 15.82
N ALA A 125 -5.37 3.96 15.27
CA ALA A 125 -6.10 2.99 14.46
C ALA A 125 -7.20 2.29 15.27
N TYR A 126 -6.94 1.97 16.54
CA TYR A 126 -7.95 1.41 17.46
C TYR A 126 -9.03 2.42 17.83
N MET A 127 -8.65 3.67 18.09
CA MET A 127 -9.60 4.75 18.33
C MET A 127 -10.54 4.90 17.14
N ILE A 128 -10.01 4.97 15.92
CA ILE A 128 -10.83 5.06 14.69
C ILE A 128 -11.76 3.84 14.60
N ALA A 129 -11.24 2.64 14.81
CA ALA A 129 -12.03 1.42 14.75
C ALA A 129 -13.22 1.42 15.72
N GLU A 130 -13.03 1.93 16.94
CA GLU A 130 -14.07 2.01 17.98
C GLU A 130 -15.00 3.23 17.88
N ASN A 131 -14.67 4.22 17.05
CA ASN A 131 -15.59 5.30 16.74
C ASN A 131 -16.42 5.00 15.48
N VAL A 132 -15.80 4.38 14.45
CA VAL A 132 -16.51 3.95 13.23
C VAL A 132 -17.42 2.75 13.54
N CYS A 133 -16.93 1.81 14.34
CA CYS A 133 -17.69 0.64 14.79
C CYS A 133 -17.68 0.58 16.31
N LYS A 134 -18.55 -0.23 16.92
CA LYS A 134 -18.57 -0.36 18.40
C LYS A 134 -17.39 -1.17 18.95
N SER A 135 -16.68 -1.90 18.09
CA SER A 135 -15.54 -2.71 18.47
C SER A 135 -14.54 -2.84 17.33
N SER A 136 -13.28 -3.09 17.68
CA SER A 136 -12.22 -3.40 16.71
C SER A 136 -12.54 -4.67 15.89
N LYS A 137 -13.31 -5.61 16.45
CA LYS A 137 -13.71 -6.83 15.75
C LYS A 137 -14.69 -6.49 14.62
N ASP A 138 -15.72 -5.74 14.93
CA ASP A 138 -16.71 -5.31 13.92
C ASP A 138 -16.04 -4.46 12.84
N PHE A 139 -15.05 -3.66 13.23
CA PHE A 139 -14.24 -2.91 12.28
C PHE A 139 -13.39 -3.81 11.37
N ALA A 140 -12.81 -4.90 11.89
CA ALA A 140 -12.09 -5.86 11.05
C ALA A 140 -13.03 -6.56 10.05
N ASP A 141 -14.25 -6.88 10.48
CA ASP A 141 -15.29 -7.43 9.60
C ASP A 141 -15.66 -6.40 8.49
N LEU A 142 -15.81 -5.11 8.85
CA LEU A 142 -16.01 -4.02 7.90
C LEU A 142 -14.84 -3.87 6.91
N MET A 143 -13.59 -3.95 7.39
CA MET A 143 -12.40 -3.93 6.54
C MET A 143 -12.40 -5.08 5.52
N ASN A 144 -12.81 -6.28 5.93
CA ASN A 144 -12.92 -7.44 5.04
C ASN A 144 -13.98 -7.24 3.97
N SER A 145 -15.16 -6.76 4.35
CA SER A 145 -16.23 -6.44 3.39
C SER A 145 -15.74 -5.39 2.39
N ARG A 146 -15.10 -4.32 2.86
CA ARG A 146 -14.59 -3.26 1.99
C ARG A 146 -13.46 -3.73 1.07
N ALA A 147 -12.59 -4.62 1.54
CA ALA A 147 -11.54 -5.21 0.71
C ALA A 147 -12.12 -6.01 -0.46
N VAL A 148 -13.20 -6.77 -0.25
CA VAL A 148 -13.90 -7.50 -1.32
C VAL A 148 -14.50 -6.54 -2.34
N GLU A 149 -15.15 -5.47 -1.89
CA GLU A 149 -15.72 -4.44 -2.78
C GLU A 149 -14.66 -3.76 -3.65
N LEU A 150 -13.46 -3.59 -3.12
CA LEU A 150 -12.30 -3.02 -3.83
C LEU A 150 -11.53 -4.05 -4.67
N ASN A 151 -12.02 -5.29 -4.76
CA ASN A 151 -11.33 -6.42 -5.43
C ASN A 151 -9.91 -6.67 -4.89
N LEU A 152 -9.68 -6.41 -3.61
CA LEU A 152 -8.40 -6.62 -2.97
C LEU A 152 -8.34 -8.04 -2.40
N ASN A 153 -7.37 -8.83 -2.85
CA ASN A 153 -7.14 -10.19 -2.34
C ASN A 153 -6.38 -10.19 -1.01
N PHE A 154 -6.98 -9.65 0.05
CA PHE A 154 -6.49 -9.78 1.44
C PHE A 154 -7.63 -9.89 2.46
N ILE A 155 -7.28 -10.31 3.68
CA ILE A 155 -8.12 -10.46 4.88
C ILE A 155 -7.46 -9.65 6.00
N ALA A 156 -8.29 -8.88 6.71
CA ALA A 156 -7.99 -8.21 7.95
C ALA A 156 -8.33 -9.10 9.15
N TYR A 157 -7.44 -9.17 10.14
CA TYR A 157 -7.72 -9.77 11.45
C TYR A 157 -7.10 -8.98 12.61
N ILE A 158 -7.41 -9.38 13.84
CA ILE A 158 -6.83 -8.79 15.05
C ILE A 158 -5.81 -9.75 15.65
N LYS A 159 -4.59 -9.31 15.94
CA LYS A 159 -3.59 -10.12 16.65
C LYS A 159 -2.78 -9.29 17.63
N LYS A 160 -2.79 -9.69 18.91
CA LYS A 160 -2.08 -9.05 20.03
C LYS A 160 -2.19 -7.51 20.04
N HIS A 161 -3.41 -6.98 20.14
CA HIS A 161 -3.61 -5.53 20.29
C HIS A 161 -3.01 -4.73 19.11
N LYS A 162 -3.06 -5.33 17.92
CA LYS A 162 -2.74 -4.69 16.65
C LYS A 162 -3.81 -5.14 15.66
N VAL A 163 -4.39 -4.17 14.95
CA VAL A 163 -5.10 -4.45 13.69
C VAL A 163 -4.00 -4.87 12.72
N ILE A 164 -3.80 -6.17 12.59
CA ILE A 164 -2.76 -6.77 11.74
C ILE A 164 -3.50 -7.44 10.59
N LEU A 165 -3.32 -6.90 9.39
CA LEU A 165 -3.67 -7.67 8.19
C LEU A 165 -2.74 -8.87 8.09
N ALA A 166 -3.32 -10.05 7.98
CA ALA A 166 -2.70 -11.14 7.24
C ALA A 166 -3.75 -12.15 6.80
N ASN A 167 -3.36 -13.03 5.90
CA ASN A 167 -4.19 -14.18 5.53
C ASN A 167 -3.42 -15.45 5.85
N ASN A 168 -4.20 -16.46 6.25
CA ASN A 168 -3.83 -17.85 6.54
C ASN A 168 -2.59 -18.35 5.79
#